data_AF-A0A3R7MVH5-F1
#
_entry.id   AF-A0A3R7MVH5-F1
#
_cell.length_a   1.000
_cell.length_b   1.000
_cell.length_c   1.000
_cell.angle_alpha   90.00
_cell.angle_beta   90.00
_cell.angle_gamma   90.00
#
_symmetry.space_group_name_H-M   'P 1'
#
loop_
_entity.id
_entity.type
_entity.pdbx_description
1 polymer ?
#
loop_
_entity_poly.entity_id
_entity_poly.type
_entity_poly.pdbx_seq_one_letter_code
_entity_poly.pdbx_strand_id
1 'polypeptide(L)'
;MYLAVFQEFAHPEVLARVEAEEICSIDRATGPCTMAKSEQELAAVRSNAKLIIDDATTSEEAVEAALAALRKLGFVVTHRHPVTSAGCPMRDRVILSYTA
;
A
#
# COMPACT_ATOMS: atom_id res chain seq x y z
N MET A 1 -12.33 7.00 4.07
CA MET A 1 -10.95 6.89 3.56
C MET A 1 -10.15 5.90 4.41
N TYR A 2 -9.72 4.79 3.79
CA TYR A 2 -8.88 3.77 4.43
C TYR A 2 -7.54 3.70 3.68
N LEU A 3 -6.43 3.78 4.41
CA LEU A 3 -5.09 3.90 3.87
C LEU A 3 -4.33 2.57 4.02
N ALA A 4 -4.11 1.89 2.90
CA ALA A 4 -3.16 0.80 2.83
C ALA A 4 -1.76 1.38 2.58
N VAL A 5 -0.95 1.42 3.64
CA VAL A 5 0.44 1.86 3.59
C VAL A 5 1.29 0.68 3.14
N PHE A 6 1.87 0.79 1.97
CA PHE A 6 2.75 -0.21 1.44
C PHE A 6 4.15 -0.04 2.07
N GLN A 7 4.55 -0.99 2.91
CA GLN A 7 5.87 -1.02 3.54
C GLN A 7 6.86 -1.51 2.49
N GLU A 8 7.48 -0.54 1.82
CA GLU A 8 8.77 -0.68 1.13
C GLU A 8 8.71 -1.50 -0.18
N PHE A 9 9.20 -0.89 -1.27
CA PHE A 9 9.37 -1.47 -2.63
C PHE A 9 8.13 -1.48 -3.53
N ALA A 10 7.73 -0.31 -4.01
CA ALA A 10 6.70 -0.16 -5.04
C ALA A 10 7.12 -0.86 -6.34
N HIS A 11 6.80 -2.15 -6.47
CA HIS A 11 6.94 -2.92 -7.70
C HIS A 11 6.11 -2.26 -8.82
N PRO A 12 6.72 -1.55 -9.78
CA PRO A 12 5.97 -0.72 -10.74
C PRO A 12 4.98 -1.54 -11.58
N GLU A 13 5.36 -2.76 -11.93
CA GLU A 13 4.52 -3.74 -12.61
C GLU A 13 3.28 -4.14 -11.80
N VAL A 14 3.40 -4.24 -10.48
CA VAL A 14 2.28 -4.57 -9.59
C VAL A 14 1.36 -3.38 -9.44
N LEU A 15 1.91 -2.17 -9.28
CA LEU A 15 1.11 -0.94 -9.22
C LEU A 15 0.33 -0.70 -10.52
N ALA A 16 0.93 -0.98 -11.68
CA ALA A 16 0.24 -0.91 -12.96
C ALA A 16 -0.95 -1.89 -13.03
N ARG A 17 -0.84 -3.08 -12.43
CA ARG A 17 -1.94 -4.04 -12.33
C ARG A 17 -3.03 -3.58 -11.36
N VAL A 18 -2.65 -3.02 -10.22
CA VAL A 18 -3.60 -2.46 -9.23
C VAL A 18 -4.44 -1.35 -9.86
N GLU A 19 -3.83 -0.46 -10.66
CA GLU A 19 -4.54 0.56 -11.43
C GLU A 19 -5.42 -0.04 -12.53
N ALA A 20 -4.91 -1.00 -13.30
CA ALA A 20 -5.66 -1.63 -14.40
C ALA A 20 -6.87 -2.45 -13.93
N GLU A 21 -6.80 -3.06 -12.74
CA GLU A 21 -7.88 -3.81 -12.12
C GLU A 21 -8.82 -2.91 -11.28
N GLU A 22 -8.61 -1.57 -11.30
CA GLU A 22 -9.39 -0.56 -10.57
C GLU A 22 -9.60 -0.89 -9.07
N ILE A 23 -8.60 -1.55 -8.45
CA ILE A 23 -8.74 -2.07 -7.08
C ILE A 23 -8.73 -0.93 -6.05
N CYS A 24 -7.85 0.04 -6.23
CA CYS A 24 -7.73 1.20 -5.35
C CYS A 24 -6.94 2.33 -6.03
N SER A 25 -7.07 3.55 -5.49
CA SER A 25 -6.32 4.71 -5.95
C SER A 25 -4.85 4.63 -5.50
N ILE A 26 -3.92 5.04 -6.35
CA ILE A 26 -2.48 4.99 -6.04
C ILE A 26 -1.94 6.42 -5.90
N ASP A 27 -1.49 6.78 -4.70
CA ASP A 27 -0.75 8.01 -4.44
C ASP A 27 0.76 7.72 -4.51
N ARG A 28 1.39 8.13 -5.62
CA ARG A 28 2.81 7.90 -5.89
C ARG A 28 3.64 9.10 -5.41
N ALA A 29 4.64 8.86 -4.57
CA ALA A 29 5.58 9.90 -4.17
C ALA A 29 6.37 10.41 -5.39
N THR A 30 6.46 11.74 -5.52
CA THR A 30 7.07 12.43 -6.66
C THR A 30 8.60 12.46 -6.64
N GLY A 31 9.23 11.96 -5.58
CA GLY A 31 10.69 11.99 -5.40
C GLY A 31 11.28 10.60 -5.09
N PRO A 32 12.59 10.42 -5.37
CA PRO A 32 13.29 9.17 -5.07
C PRO A 32 13.26 8.86 -3.57
N CYS A 33 13.18 7.58 -3.22
CA CYS A 33 13.21 7.16 -1.83
C CYS A 33 14.59 7.46 -1.22
N THR A 34 14.65 8.47 -0.34
CA THR A 34 15.87 8.90 0.35
C THR A 34 16.42 7.87 1.34
N MET A 35 15.65 6.80 1.59
CA MET A 35 16.02 5.69 2.48
C MET A 35 16.67 4.52 1.73
N ALA A 36 16.66 4.50 0.39
CA ALA A 36 17.33 3.48 -0.39
C ALA A 36 18.86 3.57 -0.17
N LYS A 37 19.50 2.45 0.18
CA LYS A 37 20.94 2.38 0.51
C LYS A 37 21.79 1.85 -0.64
N SER A 38 21.18 1.44 -1.74
CA SER A 38 21.87 0.96 -2.94
C SER A 38 21.16 1.41 -4.23
N GLU A 39 21.87 1.38 -5.36
CA GLU A 39 21.28 1.70 -6.68
C GLU A 39 20.22 0.68 -7.12
N GLN A 40 20.36 -0.59 -6.69
CA GLN A 40 19.35 -1.63 -6.93
C GLN A 40 18.08 -1.36 -6.12
N GLU A 41 18.20 -0.99 -4.85
CA GLU A 41 17.07 -0.52 -4.05
C GLU A 41 16.48 0.77 -4.62
N LEU A 42 17.27 1.72 -5.08
CA LEU A 42 16.76 2.95 -5.67
C LEU A 42 16.02 2.71 -7.00
N ALA A 43 16.50 1.76 -7.81
CA ALA A 43 15.84 1.34 -9.05
C ALA A 43 14.51 0.62 -8.78
N ALA A 44 14.43 -0.18 -7.72
CA ALA A 44 13.20 -0.83 -7.25
C ALA A 44 12.25 0.12 -6.50
N VAL A 45 12.79 1.15 -5.83
CA VAL A 45 12.05 2.13 -5.00
C VAL A 45 12.07 3.51 -5.65
N ARG A 46 11.74 3.58 -6.94
CA ARG A 46 11.67 4.88 -7.65
C ARG A 46 10.64 5.83 -7.04
N SER A 47 9.65 5.32 -6.32
CA SER A 47 8.61 6.11 -5.65
C SER A 47 7.97 5.30 -4.52
N ASN A 48 7.86 5.84 -3.29
CA ASN A 48 6.95 5.25 -2.30
C ASN A 48 5.51 5.39 -2.81
N ALA A 49 4.71 4.33 -2.80
CA ALA A 49 3.30 4.40 -3.19
C ALA A 49 2.40 4.10 -1.99
N LYS A 50 1.34 4.88 -1.85
CA LYS A 50 0.25 4.60 -0.91
C LYS A 50 -0.95 4.11 -1.70
N LEU A 51 -1.52 3.00 -1.27
CA LEU A 51 -2.75 2.47 -1.82
C LEU A 51 -3.91 3.05 -1.00
N ILE A 52 -4.73 3.86 -1.64
CA ILE A 52 -5.85 4.54 -1.03
C ILE A 52 -7.10 3.78 -1.44
N ILE A 53 -7.67 3.03 -0.50
CA ILE A 53 -8.97 2.39 -0.67
C ILE A 53 -10.00 3.48 -0.36
N ASP A 54 -10.43 4.16 -1.41
CA ASP A 54 -11.41 5.24 -1.33
C ASP A 54 -12.73 4.75 -1.89
N ASP A 55 -13.77 4.88 -1.09
CA ASP A 55 -15.12 4.97 -1.61
C ASP A 55 -15.93 5.88 -0.68
N ALA A 56 -16.86 6.63 -1.27
CA ALA A 56 -17.78 7.54 -0.59
C ALA A 56 -18.61 6.83 0.51
N THR A 57 -18.62 5.50 0.49
CA THR A 57 -19.23 4.59 1.45
C THR A 57 -18.21 3.58 1.98
N THR A 58 -17.25 4.01 2.80
CA THR A 58 -16.33 3.08 3.51
C THR A 58 -17.10 2.13 4.46
N SER A 59 -17.65 1.04 3.93
CA SER A 59 -18.01 -0.14 4.72
C SER A 59 -16.77 -1.01 4.92
N GLU A 60 -16.71 -1.71 6.04
CA GLU A 60 -15.62 -2.66 6.33
C GLU A 60 -15.53 -3.74 5.23
N GLU A 61 -16.66 -4.10 4.62
CA GLU A 61 -16.76 -5.05 3.51
C GLU A 61 -15.99 -4.60 2.26
N ALA A 62 -16.07 -3.31 1.90
CA ALA A 62 -15.33 -2.77 0.76
C ALA A 62 -13.80 -2.82 1.00
N VAL A 63 -13.39 -2.53 2.24
CA VAL A 63 -11.98 -2.65 2.65
C VAL A 63 -11.51 -4.10 2.55
N GLU A 64 -12.30 -5.05 3.04
CA GLU A 64 -11.96 -6.47 2.94
C GLU A 64 -11.92 -6.97 1.49
N ALA A 65 -12.83 -6.50 0.62
CA ALA A 65 -12.84 -6.84 -0.80
C ALA A 65 -11.57 -6.34 -1.51
N ALA A 66 -11.19 -5.08 -1.29
CA ALA A 66 -9.96 -4.51 -1.84
C ALA A 66 -8.71 -5.25 -1.32
N LEU A 67 -8.66 -5.56 -0.02
CA LEU A 67 -7.56 -6.34 0.56
C LEU A 67 -7.50 -7.78 0.00
N ALA A 68 -8.64 -8.39 -0.28
CA ALA A 68 -8.69 -9.71 -0.92
C ALA A 68 -8.18 -9.66 -2.37
N ALA A 69 -8.51 -8.61 -3.13
CA ALA A 69 -7.99 -8.40 -4.48
C ALA A 69 -6.47 -8.19 -4.46
N LEU A 70 -5.97 -7.35 -3.54
CA LEU A 70 -4.53 -7.15 -3.34
C LEU A 70 -3.82 -8.45 -2.95
N ARG A 71 -4.42 -9.29 -2.09
CA ARG A 71 -3.83 -10.61 -1.76
C ARG A 71 -3.67 -11.52 -2.97
N LYS A 72 -4.61 -11.50 -3.92
CA LYS A 72 -4.50 -12.27 -5.18
C LYS A 72 -3.35 -11.79 -6.07
N LEU A 73 -2.97 -10.52 -5.95
CA LEU A 73 -1.83 -9.96 -6.65
C LEU A 73 -0.49 -10.31 -6.00
N GLY A 74 -0.48 -10.84 -4.77
CA GLY A 74 0.74 -11.21 -4.04
C GLY A 74 1.04 -10.32 -2.82
N PHE A 75 0.16 -9.37 -2.50
CA PHE A 75 0.31 -8.57 -1.28
C PHE A 75 -0.03 -9.39 -0.02
N VAL A 76 0.75 -9.17 1.04
CA VAL A 76 0.55 -9.75 2.36
C VAL A 76 0.27 -8.64 3.36
N VAL A 77 -0.79 -8.79 4.16
CA VAL A 77 -1.06 -7.88 5.27
C VAL A 77 -0.09 -8.21 6.41
N THR A 78 0.82 -7.27 6.73
CA THR A 78 1.77 -7.45 7.84
C THR A 78 1.19 -6.92 9.13
N HIS A 79 0.52 -5.76 9.10
CA HIS A 79 -0.10 -5.16 10.28
C HIS A 79 -1.46 -4.56 9.93
N ARG A 80 -2.45 -4.79 10.78
CA ARG A 80 -3.69 -4.03 10.79
C ARG A 80 -3.68 -3.04 11.94
N HIS A 81 -4.17 -1.84 11.70
CA HIS A 81 -4.29 -0.78 12.69
C HIS A 81 -2.99 -0.51 13.46
N PRO A 82 -1.89 -0.19 12.74
CA PRO A 82 -0.61 0.09 13.38
C PRO A 82 -0.76 1.17 14.45
N VAL A 83 0.04 1.06 15.49
CA VAL A 83 -0.05 1.93 16.66
C VAL A 83 0.92 3.10 16.49
N THR A 84 0.47 4.32 16.79
CA THR A 84 1.32 5.51 16.79
C THR A 84 2.35 5.45 17.93
N SER A 85 3.37 6.31 17.88
CA SER A 85 4.33 6.47 18.99
C SER A 85 3.69 6.85 20.34
N ALA A 86 2.47 7.39 20.32
CA ALA A 86 1.69 7.71 21.51
C ALA A 86 0.81 6.54 22.01
N GLY A 87 0.86 5.37 21.37
CA GLY A 87 0.07 4.20 21.77
C GLY A 87 -1.35 4.17 21.17
N CYS A 88 -1.68 5.05 20.23
CA CYS A 88 -3.03 5.13 19.65
C CYS A 88 -3.13 4.28 18.36
N PRO A 89 -4.14 3.40 18.20
CA PRO A 89 -4.31 2.61 16.99
C PRO A 89 -4.81 3.46 15.82
N MET A 90 -4.18 3.31 14.66
CA MET A 90 -4.58 3.96 13.41
C MET A 90 -5.59 3.09 12.67
N ARG A 91 -6.88 3.19 13.05
CA ARG A 91 -7.95 2.30 12.54
C ARG A 91 -8.14 2.34 11.04
N ASP A 92 -7.77 3.44 10.42
CA ASP A 92 -7.79 3.68 8.99
C ASP A 92 -6.59 3.06 8.26
N ARG A 93 -5.65 2.40 8.95
CA ARG A 93 -4.40 1.94 8.34
C ARG A 93 -4.21 0.44 8.32
N VAL A 94 -3.71 -0.04 7.19
CA VAL A 94 -3.16 -1.40 7.03
C VAL A 94 -1.79 -1.31 6.40
N ILE A 95 -0.86 -2.10 6.91
CA ILE A 95 0.47 -2.24 6.35
C ILE A 95 0.50 -3.49 5.48
N LEU A 96 0.92 -3.30 4.23
CA LEU A 96 1.09 -4.36 3.25
C LEU A 96 2.58 -4.54 2.92
N SER A 97 2.98 -5.78 2.68
CA SER A 97 4.26 -6.15 2.07
C SER A 97 3.97 -6.93 0.79
N TYR A 98 4.92 -6.95 -0.14
CA TYR A 98 4.85 -7.76 -1.34
C TYR A 98 6.07 -8.67 -1.36
N THR A 99 5.85 -9.97 -1.46
CA THR A 99 6.92 -10.98 -1.33
C THR A 99 7.11 -11.84 -2.59
N ALA A 100 6.52 -11.44 -3.72
CA ALA A 100 6.59 -12.21 -4.96
C ALA A 100 7.80 -11.85 -5.82
#